data_AF-D7GY78-F1
#
_entry.id   AF-D7GY78-F1
#
_cell.length_a   1.000
_cell.length_b   1.000
_cell.length_c   1.000
_cell.angle_alpha   90.00
_cell.angle_beta   90.00
_cell.angle_gamma   90.00
#
_symmetry.space_group_name_H-M   'P 1'
#
loop_
_entity.id
_entity.type
_entity.pdbx_description
1 polymer ?
#
loop_
_entity_poly.entity_id
_entity_poly.type
_entity_poly.pdbx_seq_one_letter_code
_entity_poly.pdbx_strand_id
1 'polypeptide(L)' 'MSAKLAFQLFSNSVALALRSYANEVPGLFDSEPTSKLCERVNKIIDIMNSSLPSKALKYDSEDYKESINK' A
#
# COMPACT_ATOMS: atom_id res chain seq x y z
N MET A 1 13.88 -7.23 13.31
CA MET A 1 12.73 -6.45 12.79
C MET A 1 11.57 -7.42 12.58
N SER A 2 10.37 -7.15 13.09
CA SER A 2 9.24 -8.10 13.00
C SER A 2 8.42 -7.84 11.74
N ALA A 3 8.24 -8.87 10.90
CA ALA A 3 7.42 -8.79 9.69
C ALA A 3 5.98 -8.31 10.01
N LYS A 4 5.44 -8.71 11.16
CA LYS A 4 4.11 -8.27 11.62
C LYS A 4 3.99 -6.74 11.72
N LEU A 5 5.02 -6.06 12.21
CA LEU A 5 5.01 -4.60 12.36
C LEU A 5 5.05 -3.90 10.99
N ALA A 6 5.82 -4.46 10.04
CA ALA A 6 5.88 -3.92 8.68
C ALA A 6 4.51 -4.03 7.98
N PHE A 7 3.82 -5.16 8.13
CA PHE A 7 2.47 -5.36 7.57
C PHE A 7 1.46 -4.36 8.16
N GLN A 8 1.53 -4.11 9.47
CA GLN A 8 0.65 -3.15 10.12
C GLN A 8 0.92 -1.72 9.65
N LEU A 9 2.19 -1.35 9.47
CA LEU A 9 2.60 -0.01 9.03
C LEU A 9 2.14 0.29 7.60
N PHE A 10 2.27 -0.67 6.69
CA PHE A 10 1.91 -0.52 5.28
C PHE A 10 0.50 -1.05 4.99
N SER A 11 -0.46 -0.78 5.87
CA SER A 11 -1.84 -1.23 5.69
C SER A 11 -2.73 -0.16 5.05
N ASN A 12 -3.82 -0.58 4.41
CA ASN A 12 -4.82 0.35 3.84
C ASN A 12 -5.44 1.27 4.91
N SER A 13 -5.54 0.83 6.17
CA SER A 13 -6.05 1.67 7.26
C SER A 13 -5.10 2.82 7.58
N VAL A 14 -3.79 2.61 7.49
CA VAL A 14 -2.79 3.68 7.65
C VAL A 14 -2.88 4.67 6.49
N ALA A 15 -3.01 4.20 5.25
CA ALA A 15 -3.21 5.06 4.09
C ALA A 15 -4.45 5.96 4.25
N LEU A 16 -5.59 5.36 4.65
CA LEU A 16 -6.82 6.11 4.92
C LEU A 16 -6.61 7.15 6.01
N ALA A 17 -5.96 6.79 7.13
CA ALA A 17 -5.70 7.71 8.23
C ALA A 17 -4.84 8.91 7.78
N LEU A 18 -3.78 8.67 7.00
CA LEU A 18 -2.95 9.75 6.46
C LEU A 18 -3.78 10.75 5.66
N ARG A 19 -4.65 10.27 4.77
CA ARG A 19 -5.55 11.13 3.99
C ARG A 19 -6.57 11.88 4.84
N SER A 20 -7.18 11.20 5.81
CA SER A 20 -8.18 11.80 6.69
C SER A 20 -7.61 12.97 7.49
N TYR A 21 -6.37 12.83 8.00
CA TYR A 21 -5.73 13.86 8.81
C TYR A 21 -4.85 14.84 8.03
N ALA A 22 -4.73 14.67 6.70
CA ALA A 22 -3.87 15.50 5.86
C ALA A 22 -4.21 16.99 5.88
N ASN A 23 -5.45 17.37 6.21
CA ASN A 23 -5.85 18.78 6.34
C ASN A 23 -5.91 19.28 7.79
N GLU A 24 -5.80 18.37 8.76
CA GLU A 24 -6.00 18.66 10.19
C GLU A 24 -4.67 18.75 10.94
N VAL A 25 -3.65 18.00 10.50
CA VAL A 25 -2.35 17.89 11.16
C VAL A 25 -1.26 18.46 10.25
N PRO A 26 -0.61 19.58 10.61
CA PRO A 26 0.42 20.22 9.78
C PRO A 26 1.54 19.28 9.30
N GLY A 27 1.91 18.29 10.13
CA GLY A 27 2.91 17.28 9.78
C GLY A 27 2.48 16.25 8.73
N LEU A 28 1.20 16.24 8.34
CA LEU A 28 0.62 15.30 7.38
C LEU A 28 0.13 15.99 6.10
N PHE A 29 0.39 17.28 5.91
CA PHE A 29 -0.10 18.04 4.76
C PHE A 29 0.41 17.52 3.42
N ASP A 30 1.62 16.94 3.41
CA ASP A 30 2.23 16.32 2.23
C ASP A 30 2.30 14.78 2.37
N SER A 31 1.31 14.18 3.04
CA SER A 31 1.26 12.74 3.28
C SER A 31 0.66 11.93 2.13
N GLU A 32 0.18 12.58 1.07
CA GLU A 32 -0.45 11.91 -0.08
C GLU A 32 0.49 10.91 -0.79
N PRO A 33 1.78 11.23 -1.06
CA PRO A 33 2.72 10.24 -1.58
C PRO A 33 2.91 9.04 -0.65
N THR A 34 2.93 9.28 0.67
CA THR A 34 3.07 8.23 1.69
C THR A 34 1.83 7.34 1.76
N SER A 35 0.63 7.93 1.65
CA SER A 35 -0.62 7.17 1.58
C SER A 35 -0.62 6.23 0.37
N LYS A 36 -0.24 6.74 -0.81
CA LYS A 36 -0.13 5.92 -2.02
C LYS A 36 0.91 4.80 -1.89
N LEU A 37 2.03 5.07 -1.21
CA LEU A 37 3.02 4.06 -0.91
C LEU A 37 2.45 2.94 -0.03
N CYS A 38 1.73 3.29 1.05
CA CYS A 38 1.09 2.31 1.92
C CYS A 38 0.13 1.41 1.14
N GLU A 39 -0.70 1.95 0.25
CA GLU A 39 -1.62 1.15 -0.58
C GLU A 39 -0.89 0.22 -1.54
N ARG A 40 0.14 0.72 -2.24
CA ARG A 40 0.92 -0.09 -3.19
C ARG A 40 1.62 -1.24 -2.48
N VAL A 41 2.24 -0.97 -1.32
CA VAL A 41 2.91 -2.01 -0.53
C VAL A 41 1.90 -3.01 0.02
N ASN A 42 0.76 -2.55 0.56
CA ASN A 42 -0.32 -3.44 1.01
C ASN A 42 -0.77 -4.38 -0.12
N LYS A 43 -0.99 -3.84 -1.32
CA LYS A 43 -1.42 -4.61 -2.50
C LYS A 43 -0.40 -5.66 -2.89
N ILE A 44 0.90 -5.33 -2.91
CA ILE A 44 1.98 -6.29 -3.18
C ILE A 44 2.00 -7.38 -2.11
N ILE A 45 1.89 -7.01 -0.83
CA ILE A 45 1.82 -7.94 0.29
C ILE A 45 0.65 -8.91 0.13
N ASP A 46 -0.54 -8.42 -0.22
CA ASP A 46 -1.74 -9.23 -0.42
C ASP A 46 -1.58 -10.21 -1.60
N ILE A 47 -0.98 -9.75 -2.70
CA ILE A 47 -0.69 -10.58 -3.87
C ILE A 47 0.32 -11.69 -3.52
N MET A 48 1.40 -11.34 -2.82
CA MET A 48 2.44 -12.30 -2.43
C MET A 48 1.95 -13.34 -1.42
N ASN A 49 1.00 -12.99 -0.55
CA ASN A 49 0.41 -13.91 0.43
C ASN A 49 -0.84 -14.63 -0.08
N SER A 50 -1.26 -14.40 -1.33
CA SER A 50 -2.42 -15.09 -1.88
C SER A 50 -2.17 -16.60 -2.00
N SER A 51 -3.10 -17.40 -1.48
CA SER A 51 -3.10 -18.86 -1.64
C SER A 51 -3.61 -19.32 -3.01
N LEU A 52 -4.21 -18.44 -3.81
CA LEU A 52 -4.80 -18.75 -5.11
C LEU A 52 -3.92 -18.20 -6.25
N PRO A 53 -3.49 -19.05 -7.21
CA PRO A 53 -2.73 -18.62 -8.37
C PRO A 53 -3.46 -17.58 -9.25
N SER A 54 -4.80 -17.58 -9.21
CA SER A 54 -5.61 -16.62 -9.96
C SER A 54 -5.41 -15.17 -9.52
N LYS A 55 -4.97 -14.96 -8.27
CA LYS A 55 -4.67 -13.65 -7.66
C LYS A 55 -3.18 -13.32 -7.64
N ALA A 56 -2.33 -14.16 -8.24
CA ALA A 56 -0.91 -13.88 -8.36
C ALA A 56 -0.67 -12.69 -9.31
N LEU A 57 0.47 -12.01 -9.14
CA LEU A 57 0.88 -10.91 -10.02
C LEU A 57 1.12 -11.45 -11.43
N LYS A 58 0.36 -10.97 -12.42
CA LYS A 58 0.54 -11.36 -13.82
C LYS A 58 1.24 -10.26 -14.60
N TYR A 59 2.19 -10.63 -15.44
CA TYR A 59 3.00 -9.67 -16.21
C TYR A 59 2.17 -8.66 -17.04
N ASP A 60 1.00 -9.06 -17.52
CA ASP A 60 0.10 -8.18 -18.31
C ASP A 60 -1.12 -7.69 -17.51
N SER A 61 -1.09 -7.82 -16.17
CA SER A 61 -2.16 -7.27 -15.33
C SER A 61 -1.96 -5.78 -15.06
N GLU A 62 -3.07 -5.06 -14.87
CA GLU A 62 -3.04 -3.68 -14.40
C GLU A 62 -2.32 -3.55 -13.06
N ASP A 63 -2.44 -4.57 -12.19
CA ASP A 63 -1.72 -4.64 -10.92
C ASP A 63 -0.20 -4.63 -11.11
N TYR A 64 0.31 -5.29 -12.16
CA TYR A 64 1.73 -5.26 -12.50
C TYR A 64 2.15 -3.88 -12.98
N LYS A 65 1.38 -3.24 -13.88
CA LYS A 65 1.64 -1.88 -14.38
C LYS A 65 1.64 -0.83 -13.26
N GLU A 66 0.71 -0.92 -12.31
CA GLU A 66 0.66 -0.04 -11.14
C GLU A 66 1.83 -0.26 -10.17
N SER A 67 2.35 -1.49 -10.07
CA SER A 67 3.50 -1.78 -9.20
C SER A 67 4.83 -1.22 -9.70
N ILE A 68 4.96 -1.02 -11.02
CA ILE A 68 6.21 -0.57 -11.68
C ILE A 68 6.21 0.90 -12.10
N ASN A 69 5.03 1.55 -12.20
CA ASN A 69 4.95 2.96 -12.58
C ASN A 69 5.31 3.90 -11.40
N LYS A 70 6.42 4.62 -11.58
CA LYS A 70 6.90 5.71 -10.70
C LYS A 70 5.95 6.90 -10.74
#